data_AF-U2F7H7-F1
#
_entry.id   AF-U2F7H7-F1
#
_cell.length_a   1.000
_cell.length_b   1.000
_cell.length_c   1.000
_cell.angle_alpha   90.00
_cell.angle_beta   90.00
_cell.angle_gamma   90.00
#
_symmetry.space_group_name_H-M   'P 1'
#
loop_
_entity.id
_entity.type
_entity.pdbx_description
1 polymer ?
#
loop_
_entity_poly.entity_id
_entity_poly.type
_entity_poly.pdbx_seq_one_letter_code
_entity_poly.pdbx_strand_id
1 'polypeptide(L)'
;MKILGDELIKFEPLYLCKSEDEISNSRQNLFKFDRNFIKRALEAGVSFSIIANGINEAIVANAAGAKFIIADIDIAKDLAKIAENYLFDALIAVLIKDESELAQLAKFNVDAAILPNAIKE
;
A
#
# COMPACT_ATOMS: atom_id res chain seq x y z
N MET A 1 4.97 -11.41 6.78
CA MET A 1 5.28 -10.12 6.14
C MET A 1 5.76 -10.34 4.71
N LYS A 2 5.29 -9.54 3.75
CA LYS A 2 5.84 -9.42 2.39
C LYS A 2 6.92 -8.34 2.36
N ILE A 3 7.93 -8.50 1.50
CA ILE A 3 8.97 -7.49 1.31
C ILE A 3 9.02 -7.17 -0.18
N LEU A 4 8.93 -5.89 -0.53
CA LEU A 4 9.00 -5.40 -1.90
C LEU A 4 10.26 -4.52 -2.03
N GLY A 5 10.99 -4.65 -3.15
CA GLY A 5 12.16 -3.82 -3.44
C GLY A 5 13.51 -4.37 -2.97
N ASP A 6 13.50 -5.54 -2.32
CA ASP A 6 14.71 -6.29 -1.96
C ASP A 6 15.30 -7.00 -3.20
N GLU A 7 16.62 -7.07 -3.32
CA GLU A 7 17.31 -7.65 -4.48
C GLU A 7 17.12 -9.17 -4.60
N LEU A 8 16.88 -9.86 -3.48
CA LEU A 8 16.74 -11.31 -3.41
C LEU A 8 15.29 -11.79 -3.57
N ILE A 9 14.31 -10.88 -3.45
CA ILE A 9 12.89 -11.23 -3.39
C ILE A 9 12.20 -10.73 -4.65
N LYS A 10 11.61 -11.64 -5.43
CA LYS A 10 10.82 -11.24 -6.60
C LYS A 10 9.57 -10.47 -6.17
N PHE A 11 9.37 -9.30 -6.74
CA PHE A 11 8.20 -8.46 -6.49
C PHE A 11 7.64 -7.84 -7.77
N GLU A 12 6.40 -7.35 -7.67
CA GLU A 12 5.77 -6.53 -8.71
C GLU A 12 5.93 -5.05 -8.30
N PRO A 13 6.55 -4.19 -9.13
CA PRO A 13 6.76 -2.78 -8.76
C PRO A 13 5.46 -2.00 -8.60
N LEU A 14 5.49 -1.01 -7.70
CA LEU A 14 4.41 -0.06 -7.48
C LEU A 14 4.70 1.22 -8.26
N TYR A 15 3.82 1.59 -9.18
CA TYR A 15 4.00 2.77 -10.03
C TYR A 15 3.23 3.96 -9.48
N LEU A 16 3.96 4.96 -9.01
CA LEU A 16 3.41 6.18 -8.44
C LEU A 16 2.75 7.01 -9.55
N CYS A 17 1.42 7.09 -9.51
CA CYS A 17 0.62 7.88 -10.43
C CYS A 17 0.45 9.30 -9.88
N LYS A 18 0.81 10.30 -10.69
CA LYS A 18 0.68 11.74 -10.40
C LYS A 18 -0.55 12.36 -11.06
N SER A 19 -1.15 11.68 -12.03
CA SER A 19 -2.40 12.06 -12.69
C SER A 19 -3.29 10.84 -12.95
N GLU A 20 -4.58 11.07 -13.20
CA GLU A 20 -5.53 9.99 -13.54
C GLU A 20 -5.20 9.30 -14.87
N ASP A 21 -4.54 10.00 -15.79
CA ASP A 21 -4.12 9.48 -17.10
C ASP A 21 -2.98 8.44 -16.99
N GLU A 22 -2.24 8.46 -15.89
CA GLU A 22 -1.17 7.49 -15.62
C GLU A 22 -1.73 6.14 -15.11
N ILE A 23 -3.00 6.07 -14.70
CA ILE A 23 -3.61 4.83 -14.21
C ILE A 23 -3.74 3.82 -15.37
N SER A 24 -3.12 2.65 -15.22
CA SER A 24 -2.96 1.66 -16.28
C SER A 24 -3.24 0.22 -15.81
N ASN A 25 -3.64 -0.64 -16.75
CA ASN A 25 -3.97 -2.04 -16.47
C ASN A 25 -2.75 -2.98 -16.45
N SER A 26 -1.59 -2.53 -16.92
CA SER A 26 -0.39 -3.37 -17.05
C SER A 26 0.54 -3.31 -15.84
N ARG A 27 0.15 -2.60 -14.78
CA ARG A 27 0.99 -2.30 -13.61
C ARG A 27 0.17 -2.18 -12.32
N GLN A 28 0.85 -2.27 -11.17
CA GLN A 28 0.25 -1.91 -9.90
C GLN A 28 0.30 -0.40 -9.74
N ASN A 29 -0.87 0.23 -9.78
CA ASN A 29 -0.97 1.68 -9.61
C ASN A 29 -0.83 2.04 -8.13
N LEU A 30 -0.07 3.08 -7.82
CA LEU A 30 0.10 3.61 -6.47
C LEU A 30 -0.22 5.10 -6.49
N PHE A 31 -1.06 5.57 -5.59
CA PHE A 31 -1.34 7.00 -5.47
C PHE A 31 -1.76 7.35 -4.05
N LYS A 32 -1.67 8.64 -3.70
CA LYS A 32 -2.24 9.13 -2.44
C LYS A 32 -3.75 8.99 -2.47
N PHE A 33 -4.37 8.82 -1.31
CA PHE A 33 -5.82 8.74 -1.20
C PHE A 33 -6.47 9.95 -1.91
N ASP A 34 -7.15 9.68 -3.01
CA ASP A 34 -7.92 10.64 -3.77
C ASP A 34 -9.12 9.91 -4.39
N ARG A 35 -10.32 10.48 -4.20
CA ARG A 35 -11.57 9.83 -4.63
C ARG A 35 -11.69 9.72 -6.15
N ASN A 36 -11.11 10.65 -6.91
CA ASN A 36 -11.17 10.61 -8.38
C ASN A 36 -10.25 9.51 -8.90
N PHE A 37 -9.03 9.40 -8.35
CA PHE A 37 -8.12 8.30 -8.71
C PHE A 37 -8.71 6.93 -8.38
N ILE A 38 -9.33 6.76 -7.21
CA ILE A 38 -10.00 5.51 -6.83
C ILE A 38 -11.12 5.20 -7.82
N LYS A 39 -12.00 6.16 -8.13
CA LYS A 39 -13.08 5.96 -9.12
C LYS A 39 -12.52 5.55 -10.48
N ARG A 40 -11.48 6.25 -10.96
CA ARG A 40 -10.83 5.94 -12.23
C ARG A 40 -10.27 4.53 -12.27
N ALA A 41 -9.60 4.11 -11.19
CA ALA A 41 -9.05 2.76 -11.06
C ALA A 41 -10.15 1.68 -11.06
N LEU A 42 -11.26 1.94 -10.35
CA LEU A 42 -12.43 1.07 -10.31
C LEU A 42 -13.11 0.95 -11.68
N GLU A 43 -13.36 2.07 -12.34
CA GLU A 43 -13.96 2.10 -13.69
C GLU A 43 -13.11 1.38 -14.73
N ALA A 44 -11.78 1.49 -14.62
CA ALA A 44 -10.84 0.81 -15.49
C ALA A 44 -10.61 -0.67 -15.11
N GLY A 45 -11.10 -1.11 -13.94
CA GLY A 45 -10.91 -2.48 -13.44
C GLY A 45 -9.44 -2.83 -13.16
N VAL A 46 -8.64 -1.85 -12.74
CA VAL A 46 -7.19 -2.02 -12.55
C VAL A 46 -6.82 -2.17 -11.09
N SER A 47 -5.72 -2.90 -10.82
CA SER A 47 -5.19 -3.01 -9.45
C SER A 47 -4.61 -1.68 -8.99
N PHE A 48 -4.87 -1.31 -7.74
CA PHE A 48 -4.30 -0.12 -7.15
C PHE A 48 -3.92 -0.31 -5.68
N SER A 49 -3.06 0.56 -5.20
CA SER A 49 -2.61 0.68 -3.82
C SER A 49 -2.66 2.15 -3.41
N ILE A 50 -2.88 2.40 -2.12
CA ILE A 50 -3.13 3.74 -1.61
C ILE A 50 -2.08 4.13 -0.57
N ILE A 51 -1.55 5.34 -0.68
CA ILE A 51 -0.86 6.02 0.41
C ILE A 51 -1.93 6.76 1.23
N ALA A 52 -2.17 6.31 2.45
CA ALA A 52 -3.18 6.86 3.36
C ALA A 52 -2.52 7.69 4.48
N ASN A 53 -3.10 8.84 4.80
CA ASN A 53 -2.64 9.72 5.89
C ASN A 53 -3.50 9.58 7.16
N GLY A 54 -4.39 8.60 7.21
CA GLY A 54 -5.21 8.34 8.39
C GLY A 54 -6.07 7.08 8.28
N ILE A 55 -6.61 6.66 9.42
CA ILE A 55 -7.38 5.41 9.56
C ILE A 55 -8.63 5.42 8.66
N ASN A 56 -9.34 6.55 8.56
CA ASN A 56 -10.54 6.65 7.74
C ASN A 56 -10.26 6.48 6.24
N GLU A 57 -9.16 7.05 5.75
CA GLU A 57 -8.72 6.88 4.36
C GLU A 57 -8.38 5.42 4.08
N ALA A 58 -7.64 4.78 4.99
CA ALA A 58 -7.29 3.37 4.91
C ALA A 58 -8.53 2.45 4.90
N ILE A 59 -9.51 2.68 5.77
CA ILE A 59 -10.75 1.89 5.78
C ILE A 59 -11.49 2.01 4.46
N VAL A 60 -11.63 3.23 3.93
CA VAL A 60 -12.29 3.47 2.64
C VAL A 60 -11.50 2.83 1.50
N ALA A 61 -10.18 2.93 1.50
CA ALA A 61 -9.31 2.32 0.50
C ALA A 61 -9.41 0.79 0.51
N ASN A 62 -9.40 0.16 1.69
CA ASN A 62 -9.63 -1.28 1.85
C ASN A 62 -10.97 -1.67 1.26
N ALA A 63 -12.05 -1.00 1.64
CA ALA A 63 -13.40 -1.28 1.14
C ALA A 63 -13.54 -1.06 -0.37
N ALA A 64 -12.72 -0.17 -0.95
CA ALA A 64 -12.64 0.05 -2.39
C ALA A 64 -11.78 -1.01 -3.13
N GLY A 65 -11.15 -1.95 -2.43
CA GLY A 65 -10.35 -3.01 -3.03
C GLY A 65 -8.87 -2.66 -3.26
N ALA A 66 -8.31 -1.73 -2.49
CA ALA A 66 -6.87 -1.47 -2.52
C ALA A 66 -6.09 -2.74 -2.14
N LYS A 67 -5.01 -3.04 -2.88
CA LYS A 67 -4.13 -4.20 -2.61
C LYS A 67 -3.19 -3.97 -1.44
N PHE A 68 -2.59 -2.78 -1.38
CA PHE A 68 -1.79 -2.31 -0.26
C PHE A 68 -2.32 -0.98 0.25
N ILE A 69 -2.31 -0.83 1.57
CA ILE A 69 -2.48 0.45 2.25
C ILE A 69 -1.13 0.82 2.84
N ILE A 70 -0.46 1.77 2.20
CA ILE A 70 0.82 2.30 2.64
C ILE A 70 0.53 3.46 3.60
N ALA A 71 1.07 3.40 4.81
CA ALA A 71 0.94 4.46 5.78
C ALA A 71 2.22 4.60 6.61
N ASP A 72 2.35 5.72 7.32
CA ASP A 72 3.41 5.89 8.32
C ASP A 72 3.28 4.83 9.42
N ILE A 73 4.40 4.47 10.04
CA ILE A 73 4.47 3.36 11.01
C ILE A 73 3.50 3.52 12.20
N ASP A 74 3.24 4.76 12.62
CA ASP A 74 2.29 5.05 13.69
C ASP A 74 0.84 4.79 13.30
N ILE A 75 0.48 4.98 12.02
CA ILE A 75 -0.85 4.64 11.51
C ILE A 75 -0.91 3.14 11.21
N ALA A 76 0.15 2.57 10.63
CA ALA A 76 0.21 1.16 10.26
C ALA A 76 0.06 0.23 11.48
N LYS A 77 0.68 0.54 12.62
CA LYS A 77 0.52 -0.25 13.86
C LYS A 77 -0.91 -0.24 14.39
N ASP A 78 -1.64 0.86 14.20
CA ASP A 78 -3.02 0.98 14.66
C ASP A 78 -3.97 0.31 13.65
N LEU A 79 -3.69 0.42 12.35
CA LEU A 79 -4.38 -0.33 11.31
C LEU A 79 -4.23 -1.84 11.49
N ALA A 80 -3.05 -2.34 11.88
CA ALA A 80 -2.83 -3.77 12.08
C ALA A 80 -3.73 -4.31 13.20
N LYS A 81 -3.87 -3.58 14.31
CA LYS A 81 -4.81 -3.92 15.39
C LYS A 81 -6.27 -3.85 14.95
N ILE A 82 -6.61 -2.90 14.07
CA ILE A 82 -7.96 -2.82 13.51
C ILE A 82 -8.22 -4.03 12.60
N ALA A 83 -7.26 -4.41 11.76
CA ALA A 83 -7.35 -5.55 10.84
C ALA A 83 -7.52 -6.91 11.57
N GLU A 84 -7.01 -7.04 12.79
CA GLU A 84 -7.28 -8.21 13.64
C GLU A 84 -8.77 -8.30 14.05
N ASN A 85 -9.45 -7.16 14.19
CA ASN A 85 -10.85 -7.06 14.62
C ASN A 85 -11.84 -6.89 13.46
N TYR A 86 -11.35 -6.42 12.30
CA TYR A 86 -12.11 -6.15 11.09
C TYR A 86 -11.39 -6.79 9.91
N LEU A 87 -12.10 -7.54 9.06
CA LEU A 87 -11.45 -8.22 7.94
C LEU A 87 -10.98 -7.20 6.88
N PHE A 88 -9.69 -6.86 6.91
CA PHE A 88 -9.01 -6.13 5.84
C PHE A 88 -8.54 -7.12 4.79
N ASP A 89 -8.97 -6.92 3.55
CA ASP A 89 -8.46 -7.66 2.40
C ASP A 89 -7.14 -7.05 1.90
N ALA A 90 -6.95 -5.75 2.15
CA ALA A 90 -5.73 -5.02 1.83
C ALA A 90 -4.59 -5.38 2.79
N LEU A 91 -3.36 -5.45 2.27
CA LEU A 91 -2.15 -5.61 3.09
C LEU A 91 -1.69 -4.26 3.63
N ILE A 92 -1.49 -4.16 4.94
CA ILE A 92 -0.96 -2.95 5.58
C ILE A 92 0.54 -2.89 5.35
N ALA A 93 1.01 -1.79 4.77
CA ALA A 93 2.39 -1.63 4.34
C ALA A 93 3.03 -0.35 4.89
N VAL A 94 4.35 -0.39 5.07
CA VAL A 94 5.15 0.77 5.45
C VAL A 94 6.31 0.93 4.47
N LEU A 95 6.55 2.15 4.01
CA LEU A 95 7.76 2.51 3.26
C LEU A 95 8.92 2.62 4.26
N ILE A 96 9.94 1.80 4.07
CA ILE A 96 11.14 1.77 4.91
C ILE A 96 12.36 2.18 4.09
N LYS A 97 13.42 2.60 4.76
CA LYS A 97 14.68 2.98 4.12
C LYS A 97 15.48 1.74 3.71
N ASP A 98 15.62 0.79 4.63
CA ASP A 98 16.42 -0.42 4.46
C ASP A 98 15.98 -1.54 5.42
N GLU A 99 16.54 -2.74 5.24
CA GLU A 99 16.16 -3.95 5.97
C GLU A 99 16.30 -3.86 7.50
N SER A 100 17.05 -2.89 8.03
CA SER A 100 17.24 -2.74 9.48
C SER A 100 15.93 -2.46 10.23
N GLU A 101 14.91 -1.95 9.53
CA GLU A 101 13.59 -1.64 10.09
C GLU A 101 12.65 -2.86 10.15
N LEU A 102 12.93 -3.94 9.42
CA LEU A 102 12.03 -5.10 9.29
C LEU A 102 11.63 -5.72 10.63
N ALA A 103 12.59 -5.82 11.56
CA ALA A 103 12.34 -6.36 12.89
C ALA A 103 11.33 -5.52 13.70
N GLN A 104 11.28 -4.20 13.47
CA GLN A 104 10.32 -3.31 14.11
C GLN A 104 8.93 -3.49 13.49
N LEU A 105 8.82 -3.53 12.16
CA LEU A 105 7.57 -3.75 11.45
C LEU A 105 6.92 -5.08 11.85
N ALA A 106 7.74 -6.14 12.03
CA ALA A 106 7.25 -7.46 12.44
C ALA A 106 6.64 -7.45 13.84
N LYS A 107 7.18 -6.65 14.78
CA LYS A 107 6.61 -6.48 16.12
C LYS A 107 5.26 -5.76 16.12
N PHE A 108 4.98 -4.99 15.08
CA PHE A 108 3.73 -4.26 14.90
C PHE A 108 2.72 -5.01 14.02
N ASN A 109 2.97 -6.28 13.69
CA ASN A 109 2.10 -7.07 12.82
C ASN A 109 1.84 -6.41 11.45
N VAL A 110 2.80 -5.63 10.94
CA VAL A 110 2.68 -5.01 9.60
C VAL A 110 2.82 -6.09 8.53
N ASP A 111 1.90 -6.11 7.58
CA ASP A 111 1.84 -7.16 6.55
C ASP A 111 2.94 -7.03 5.51
N ALA A 112 3.39 -5.82 5.19
CA ALA A 112 4.38 -5.59 4.15
C ALA A 112 5.38 -4.46 4.46
N ALA A 113 6.62 -4.68 4.04
CA ALA A 113 7.67 -3.68 3.98
C ALA A 113 7.94 -3.30 2.51
N ILE A 114 8.02 -2.01 2.23
CA ILE A 114 8.28 -1.49 0.88
C ILE A 114 9.59 -0.72 0.94
N LEU A 115 10.60 -1.18 0.21
CA LEU A 115 11.88 -0.49 0.04
C LEU A 115 11.79 0.51 -1.12
N PRO A 116 12.68 1.53 -1.20
CA PRO A 116 12.61 2.57 -2.22
C PRO A 116 12.65 2.00 -3.65
N ASN A 117 13.40 0.92 -3.87
CA ASN A 117 13.53 0.25 -5.17
C ASN A 117 12.20 -0.34 -5.70
N ALA A 118 11.22 -0.56 -4.83
CA ALA A 118 9.90 -1.07 -5.19
C ALA A 118 9.02 -0.03 -5.90
N ILE A 119 9.26 1.25 -5.63
CA ILE A 119 8.47 2.35 -6.19
C ILE A 119 9.12 2.82 -7.49
N LYS A 120 8.29 2.96 -8.52
CA LYS A 120 8.66 3.50 -9.84
C LYS A 120 7.78 4.71 -10.13
N GLU A 121 8.27 5.59 -11.00
CA GLU A 121 7.52 6.71 -11.57
C GLU A 121 7.06 6.34 -12.99
#